data_AF-A0A0G0F2G6-F1
#
_entry.id   AF-A0A0G0F2G6-F1
#
_cell.length_a   1.000
_cell.length_b   1.000
_cell.length_c   1.000
_cell.angle_alpha   90.00
_cell.angle_beta   90.00
_cell.angle_gamma   90.00
#
_symmetry.space_group_name_H-M   'P 1'
#
loop_
_entity.id
_entity.type
_entity.pdbx_description
1 polymer ?
#
loop_
_entity_poly.entity_id
_entity_poly.type
_entity_poly.pdbx_seq_one_letter_code
_entity_poly.pdbx_strand_id
1 'polypeptide(L)'
;MKSQILTPCDTPILFIIFNRPNYTKKVFDTIKKAKPTQLFIAADGPHPDNPQDHELCKQTRAIINLIDWECEVKALFQDQKLGCGKGVSTAIDWFFDHVEQGIILEDDCVPNESFFPFCTELLEKYKNDESIMMISGTSYLFNKETSPYNYFFSRYFAIWGWATWKRAWKKFDFYIPDWRIKKHPRSLFIIFKNIQITKFWTNYFDQIKNKKLNAWSIQWGYTCIFNHGLAITPFHNLISNIGAEGVHYHNDNKNPLLHLYTKNIQFPLNHPPRIVLNKKLNAMLFKNLGITSSKNILLSIKKLLYLPKKIGFRLVHKIKKKLFYYINKK
;
A
#
# COMPACT_ATOMS: atom_id res chain seq x y z
N MET A 1 36.78 -6.78 7.91
CA MET A 1 35.40 -6.38 7.57
C MET A 1 35.12 -5.06 8.26
N LYS A 2 35.02 -3.94 7.53
CA LYS A 2 34.65 -2.65 8.14
C LYS A 2 33.18 -2.77 8.55
N SER A 3 32.89 -2.70 9.84
CA SER A 3 31.53 -2.53 10.34
C SER A 3 30.94 -1.29 9.69
N GLN A 4 29.91 -1.46 8.85
CA GLN A 4 29.07 -0.34 8.43
C GLN A 4 28.43 0.21 9.70
N ILE A 5 29.00 1.28 10.22
CA ILE A 5 28.30 2.12 11.20
C ILE A 5 27.08 2.63 10.44
N LEU A 6 25.91 2.05 10.73
CA LEU A 6 24.65 2.58 10.26
C LEU A 6 24.53 3.98 10.85
N THR A 7 24.70 5.00 10.00
CA THR A 7 24.37 6.38 10.36
C THR A 7 22.90 6.39 10.83
N PRO A 8 22.56 7.10 11.92
CA PRO A 8 21.17 7.24 12.35
C PRO A 8 20.24 7.61 11.20
N CYS A 9 19.04 7.03 11.18
CA CYS A 9 18.03 7.38 10.18
C CYS A 9 17.50 8.80 10.49
N ASP A 10 17.94 9.79 9.74
CA ASP A 10 17.47 11.18 9.91
C ASP A 10 16.03 11.40 9.43
N THR A 11 15.43 10.42 8.75
CA THR A 11 14.05 10.49 8.29
C THR A 11 13.09 10.14 9.43
N PRO A 12 12.14 11.03 9.79
CA PRO A 12 11.11 10.74 10.78
C PRO A 12 10.27 9.51 10.41
N ILE A 13 9.96 8.69 11.40
CA ILE A 13 9.17 7.46 11.23
C ILE A 13 7.86 7.59 12.02
N LEU A 14 6.73 7.41 11.35
CA LEU A 14 5.44 7.13 11.96
C LEU A 14 5.24 5.62 12.06
N PHE A 15 5.07 5.13 13.28
CA PHE A 15 4.74 3.75 13.59
C PHE A 15 3.32 3.66 14.15
N ILE A 16 2.42 3.06 13.37
CA ILE A 16 1.00 2.95 13.68
C ILE A 16 0.72 1.57 14.26
N ILE A 17 0.22 1.54 15.48
CA ILE A 17 0.03 0.32 16.28
C ILE A 17 -1.39 0.23 16.85
N PHE A 18 -1.79 -0.96 17.30
CA PHE A 18 -3.07 -1.13 17.97
C PHE A 18 -2.98 -2.14 19.13
N ASN A 19 -3.40 -3.39 18.91
CA ASN A 19 -3.59 -4.40 19.95
C ASN A 19 -2.82 -5.70 19.66
N ARG A 20 -1.77 -5.63 18.84
CA ARG A 20 -0.99 -6.79 18.39
C ARG A 20 0.46 -6.69 18.91
N PRO A 21 0.73 -6.93 20.20
CA PRO A 21 2.04 -6.67 20.80
C PRO A 21 3.15 -7.50 20.14
N ASN A 22 2.89 -8.77 19.81
CA ASN A 22 3.86 -9.65 19.17
C ASN A 22 4.24 -9.22 17.74
N TYR A 23 3.27 -8.72 16.97
CA TYR A 23 3.51 -8.20 15.62
C TYR A 23 4.24 -6.86 15.69
N THR A 24 3.74 -5.96 16.55
CA THR A 24 4.33 -4.65 16.83
C THR A 24 5.81 -4.77 17.19
N LYS A 25 6.15 -5.70 18.09
CA LYS A 25 7.53 -5.94 18.53
C LYS A 25 8.45 -6.30 17.35
N LYS A 26 8.01 -7.15 16.42
CA LYS A 26 8.82 -7.55 15.26
C LYS A 26 9.13 -6.39 14.32
N VAL A 27 8.15 -5.50 14.09
CA VAL A 27 8.36 -4.29 13.29
C VAL A 27 9.28 -3.31 14.03
N PHE A 28 9.00 -3.06 15.31
CA PHE A 28 9.80 -2.19 16.17
C PHE A 28 11.26 -2.61 16.26
N ASP A 29 11.54 -3.91 16.33
CA ASP A 29 12.91 -4.42 16.39
C ASP A 29 13.74 -4.04 15.16
N THR A 30 13.09 -3.85 14.02
CA THR A 30 13.79 -3.34 12.82
C THR A 30 13.93 -1.82 12.85
N ILE A 31 12.91 -1.09 13.33
CA ILE A 31 12.99 0.37 13.56
C ILE A 31 14.13 0.69 14.54
N LYS A 32 14.26 -0.06 15.63
CA LYS A 32 15.31 0.07 16.64
C LYS A 32 16.71 -0.09 16.06
N LYS A 33 16.91 -0.96 15.07
CA LYS A 33 18.20 -1.08 14.36
C LYS A 33 18.53 0.16 13.53
N ALA A 34 17.50 0.78 12.93
CA ALA A 34 17.66 2.00 12.14
C ALA A 34 17.92 3.25 13.00
N LYS A 35 17.60 3.20 14.30
CA LYS A 35 17.81 4.27 15.28
C LYS A 35 17.39 5.64 14.73
N PRO A 36 16.10 5.83 14.37
CA PRO A 36 15.65 7.12 13.88
C PRO A 36 15.84 8.21 14.95
N THR A 37 16.19 9.41 14.52
CA THR A 37 16.31 10.56 15.44
C THR A 37 14.95 11.10 15.88
N GLN A 38 13.89 10.83 15.10
CA GLN A 38 12.50 11.16 15.43
C GLN A 38 11.59 9.94 15.20
N LEU A 39 10.87 9.53 16.24
CA LEU A 39 9.91 8.42 16.19
C LEU A 39 8.54 8.87 16.70
N PHE A 40 7.55 8.77 15.82
CA PHE A 40 6.15 9.05 16.10
C PHE A 40 5.43 7.73 16.29
N ILE A 41 4.80 7.52 17.45
CA ILE A 41 4.05 6.30 17.76
C ILE A 41 2.58 6.66 17.90
N ALA A 42 1.76 6.24 16.94
CA ALA A 42 0.32 6.42 17.00
C ALA A 42 -0.35 5.09 17.33
N ALA A 43 -1.12 5.04 18.43
CA ALA A 43 -1.86 3.86 18.83
C ALA A 43 -3.37 4.11 18.79
N ASP A 44 -4.11 3.24 18.10
CA ASP A 44 -5.57 3.25 18.20
C ASP A 44 -6.02 2.85 19.63
N GLY A 45 -7.28 3.15 19.96
CA GLY A 45 -7.85 2.87 21.26
C GLY A 45 -8.52 1.51 21.33
N PRO A 46 -8.65 0.92 22.53
CA PRO A 46 -9.38 -0.33 22.72
C PRO A 46 -10.85 -0.18 22.34
N HIS A 47 -11.47 -1.28 21.94
CA HIS A 47 -12.92 -1.36 21.82
C HIS A 47 -13.53 -1.29 23.24
N PRO A 48 -14.48 -0.37 23.51
CA PRO A 48 -15.04 -0.18 24.86
C PRO A 48 -15.58 -1.47 25.49
N ASP A 49 -16.20 -2.32 24.67
CA ASP A 49 -16.81 -3.58 25.11
C ASP A 49 -15.86 -4.80 25.08
N ASN A 50 -14.54 -4.60 24.93
CA ASN A 50 -13.58 -5.71 24.87
C ASN A 50 -12.44 -5.53 25.88
N PRO A 51 -12.55 -6.11 27.10
CA PRO A 51 -11.52 -6.01 28.13
C PRO A 51 -10.15 -6.56 27.72
N GLN A 52 -10.11 -7.59 26.85
CA GLN A 52 -8.84 -8.13 26.34
C GLN A 52 -8.11 -7.09 25.48
N ASP A 53 -8.87 -6.26 24.77
CA ASP A 53 -8.34 -5.20 23.90
C ASP A 53 -7.60 -4.13 24.71
N HIS A 54 -8.11 -3.79 25.91
CA HIS A 54 -7.45 -2.86 26.82
C HIS A 54 -6.05 -3.33 27.22
N GLU A 55 -5.94 -4.60 27.64
CA GLU A 55 -4.65 -5.16 28.06
C GLU A 55 -3.69 -5.30 26.88
N LEU A 56 -4.18 -5.76 25.71
CA LEU A 56 -3.37 -5.85 24.50
C LEU A 56 -2.90 -4.47 24.01
N CYS A 57 -3.75 -3.44 24.07
CA CYS A 57 -3.37 -2.06 23.75
C CYS A 57 -2.30 -1.56 24.72
N LYS A 58 -2.46 -1.80 26.02
CA LYS A 58 -1.49 -1.42 27.05
C LYS A 58 -0.12 -2.06 26.80
N GLN A 59 -0.09 -3.37 26.55
CA GLN A 59 1.13 -4.11 26.20
C GLN A 59 1.77 -3.59 24.91
N THR A 60 0.95 -3.26 23.90
CA THR A 60 1.42 -2.74 22.62
C THR A 60 2.03 -1.35 22.76
N ARG A 61 1.40 -0.45 23.53
CA ARG A 61 1.90 0.90 23.82
C ARG A 61 3.20 0.91 24.63
N ALA A 62 3.44 -0.12 25.45
CA ALA A 62 4.66 -0.26 26.23
C ALA A 62 5.94 -0.41 25.36
N ILE A 63 5.81 -0.58 24.04
CA ILE A 63 6.93 -0.57 23.10
C ILE A 63 7.77 0.72 23.18
N ILE A 64 7.15 1.84 23.58
CA ILE A 64 7.84 3.13 23.77
C ILE A 64 8.97 3.03 24.81
N ASN A 65 8.84 2.15 25.80
CA ASN A 65 9.83 1.97 26.86
C ASN A 65 11.07 1.19 26.39
N LEU A 66 11.05 0.64 25.17
CA LEU A 66 12.17 -0.13 24.61
C LEU A 66 13.14 0.73 23.79
N ILE A 67 12.88 2.03 23.72
CA ILE A 67 13.72 3.02 23.04
C ILE A 67 14.91 3.33 23.95
N ASP A 68 16.09 2.89 23.54
CA ASP A 68 17.36 2.97 24.28
C ASP A 68 18.45 3.72 23.49
N TRP A 69 18.04 4.57 22.55
CA TRP A 69 18.91 5.45 21.77
C TRP A 69 18.39 6.89 21.81
N GLU A 70 19.24 7.84 21.44
CA GLU A 70 18.85 9.26 21.33
C GLU A 70 17.78 9.43 20.25
N CYS A 71 16.56 9.78 20.67
CA CYS A 71 15.38 9.83 19.83
C CYS A 71 14.36 10.81 20.41
N GLU A 72 13.89 11.77 19.61
CA GLU A 72 12.70 12.55 19.93
C GLU A 72 11.47 11.67 19.68
N VAL A 73 10.78 11.33 20.76
CA VAL A 73 9.59 10.46 20.69
C VAL A 73 8.33 11.28 20.87
N LYS A 74 7.38 11.15 19.94
CA LYS A 74 6.03 11.71 20.07
C LYS A 74 5.00 10.58 20.06
N ALA A 75 4.03 10.65 20.96
CA ALA A 75 2.99 9.63 21.08
C ALA A 75 1.60 10.23 20.88
N LEU A 76 0.77 9.55 20.07
CA LEU A 76 -0.65 9.82 19.92
C LEU A 76 -1.42 8.56 20.27
N PHE A 77 -1.94 8.47 21.49
CA PHE A 77 -2.72 7.32 21.95
C PHE A 77 -4.20 7.69 22.05
N GLN A 78 -5.03 7.02 21.26
CA GLN A 78 -6.47 7.22 21.28
C GLN A 78 -7.09 6.50 22.49
N ASP A 79 -8.07 7.13 23.14
CA ASP A 79 -8.80 6.51 24.25
C ASP A 79 -9.82 5.46 23.77
N GLN A 80 -10.32 5.63 22.54
CA GLN A 80 -11.33 4.76 21.93
C GLN A 80 -10.94 4.35 20.52
N LYS A 81 -11.42 3.19 20.10
CA LYS A 81 -11.16 2.64 18.77
C LYS A 81 -11.75 3.49 17.65
N LEU A 82 -10.90 4.06 16.81
CA LEU A 82 -11.26 4.77 15.58
C LEU A 82 -11.31 3.83 14.35
N GLY A 83 -10.57 2.72 14.41
CA GLY A 83 -10.50 1.70 13.37
C GLY A 83 -9.60 2.06 12.18
N CYS A 84 -9.36 1.10 11.30
CA CYS A 84 -8.34 1.19 10.24
C CYS A 84 -8.48 2.42 9.34
N GLY A 85 -9.68 2.83 8.94
CA GLY A 85 -9.82 4.04 8.11
C GLY A 85 -9.46 5.33 8.86
N LYS A 86 -10.25 5.69 9.88
CA LYS A 86 -10.09 6.95 10.60
C LYS A 86 -8.86 6.98 11.50
N GLY A 87 -8.58 5.90 12.23
CA GLY A 87 -7.41 5.81 13.10
C GLY A 87 -6.10 6.03 12.34
N VAL A 88 -5.92 5.34 11.20
CA VAL A 88 -4.69 5.50 10.40
C VAL A 88 -4.60 6.87 9.75
N SER A 89 -5.69 7.37 9.14
CA SER A 89 -5.64 8.71 8.52
C SER A 89 -5.40 9.84 9.53
N THR A 90 -6.03 9.80 10.71
CA THR A 90 -5.77 10.75 11.80
C THR A 90 -4.31 10.70 12.27
N ALA A 91 -3.73 9.49 12.38
CA ALA A 91 -2.32 9.36 12.75
C ALA A 91 -1.38 9.99 11.71
N ILE A 92 -1.69 9.86 10.42
CA ILE A 92 -0.89 10.44 9.35
C ILE A 92 -1.07 11.97 9.29
N ASP A 93 -2.29 12.49 9.49
CA ASP A 93 -2.55 13.93 9.61
C ASP A 93 -1.70 14.53 10.74
N TRP A 94 -1.81 13.95 11.94
CA TRP A 94 -1.03 14.37 13.10
C TRP A 94 0.48 14.30 12.85
N PHE A 95 0.97 13.25 12.17
CA PHE A 95 2.39 13.16 11.83
C PHE A 95 2.85 14.33 10.96
N PHE A 96 2.10 14.66 9.90
CA PHE A 96 2.45 15.75 8.99
C PHE A 96 2.17 17.16 9.53
N ASP A 97 1.47 17.29 10.66
CA ASP A 97 1.45 18.55 11.41
C ASP A 97 2.84 18.89 11.98
N HIS A 98 3.70 17.88 12.18
CA HIS A 98 5.02 18.05 12.81
C HIS A 98 6.19 17.98 11.82
N VAL A 99 6.05 17.25 10.70
CA VAL A 99 7.16 17.00 9.76
C VAL A 99 6.75 17.24 8.31
N GLU A 100 7.73 17.51 7.45
CA GLU A 100 7.50 17.77 6.01
C GLU A 100 7.53 16.50 5.16
N GLN A 101 8.15 15.43 5.66
CA GLN A 101 8.26 14.13 5.00
C GLN A 101 8.58 13.03 6.00
N GLY A 102 8.29 11.78 5.65
CA GLY A 102 8.66 10.66 6.51
C GLY A 102 8.19 9.29 6.04
N ILE A 103 8.61 8.29 6.81
CA ILE A 103 8.30 6.88 6.62
C ILE A 103 7.09 6.51 7.47
N ILE A 104 6.20 5.67 6.95
CA ILE A 104 4.97 5.21 7.61
C ILE A 104 4.98 3.67 7.62
N LEU A 105 4.90 3.10 8.81
CA LEU A 105 4.87 1.66 9.06
C LEU A 105 3.66 1.30 9.94
N GLU A 106 2.98 0.21 9.61
CA GLU A 106 1.95 -0.41 10.45
C GLU A 106 2.57 -1.57 11.25
N ASP A 107 1.93 -1.97 12.34
CA ASP A 107 2.34 -3.02 13.30
C ASP A 107 2.60 -4.41 12.70
N ASP A 108 2.21 -4.64 11.44
CA ASP A 108 2.44 -5.89 10.73
C ASP A 108 3.34 -5.79 9.49
N CYS A 109 3.93 -4.63 9.22
CA CYS A 109 4.79 -4.39 8.06
C CYS A 109 6.27 -4.42 8.47
N VAL A 110 6.91 -5.60 8.46
CA VAL A 110 8.33 -5.73 8.82
C VAL A 110 9.21 -5.23 7.69
N PRO A 111 9.98 -4.13 7.88
CA PRO A 111 10.86 -3.63 6.84
C PRO A 111 12.15 -4.45 6.76
N ASN A 112 12.74 -4.48 5.57
CA ASN A 112 14.14 -4.81 5.39
C ASN A 112 15.00 -3.63 5.87
N GLU A 113 16.20 -3.87 6.40
CA GLU A 113 17.07 -2.79 6.90
C GLU A 113 17.42 -1.76 5.81
N SER A 114 17.50 -2.18 4.53
CA SER A 114 17.73 -1.27 3.41
C SER A 114 16.53 -0.38 3.04
N PHE A 115 15.35 -0.61 3.62
CA PHE A 115 14.16 0.21 3.40
C PHE A 115 14.35 1.65 3.91
N PHE A 116 14.98 1.83 5.07
CA PHE A 116 15.17 3.15 5.68
C PHE A 116 16.10 4.07 4.86
N PRO A 117 17.33 3.65 4.48
CA PRO A 117 18.16 4.46 3.59
C PRO A 117 17.56 4.61 2.19
N PHE A 118 16.81 3.61 1.68
CA PHE A 118 16.08 3.74 0.42
C PHE A 118 15.05 4.87 0.46
N CYS A 119 14.23 4.94 1.50
CA CYS A 119 13.27 6.03 1.67
C CYS A 119 13.97 7.37 1.92
N THR A 120 15.02 7.40 2.75
CA THR A 120 15.75 8.64 3.07
C THR A 120 16.32 9.31 1.81
N GLU A 121 17.04 8.54 0.99
CA GLU A 121 17.64 9.06 -0.25
C GLU A 121 16.56 9.55 -1.24
N LEU A 122 15.46 8.81 -1.37
CA LEU A 122 14.39 9.15 -2.31
C LEU A 122 13.49 10.30 -1.85
N LEU A 123 13.25 10.42 -0.55
CA LEU A 123 12.51 11.54 0.04
C LEU A 123 13.25 12.86 -0.25
N GLU A 124 14.56 12.89 -0.02
CA GLU A 124 15.39 14.05 -0.31
C GLU A 124 15.46 14.33 -1.83
N LYS A 125 15.72 13.31 -2.64
CA LYS A 125 15.84 13.45 -4.10
C LYS A 125 14.59 14.02 -4.76
N TYR A 126 13.41 13.61 -4.32
CA TYR A 126 12.12 14.01 -4.92
C TYR A 126 11.34 15.00 -4.06
N LYS A 127 11.98 15.67 -3.09
CA LYS A 127 11.29 16.57 -2.16
C LYS A 127 10.46 17.66 -2.83
N ASN A 128 10.93 18.18 -3.97
CA ASN A 128 10.27 19.25 -4.72
C ASN A 128 9.52 18.76 -5.98
N ASP A 129 9.54 17.46 -6.28
CA ASP A 129 8.90 16.92 -7.49
C ASP A 129 7.45 16.53 -7.20
N GLU A 130 6.51 17.40 -7.57
CA GLU A 130 5.07 17.15 -7.36
C GLU A 130 4.51 15.95 -8.13
N SER A 131 5.20 15.47 -9.17
CA SER A 131 4.77 14.28 -9.91
C SER A 131 4.97 12.99 -9.13
N ILE A 132 5.86 13.00 -8.12
CA ILE A 132 6.07 11.88 -7.21
C ILE A 132 5.28 12.13 -5.92
N MET A 133 4.38 11.21 -5.60
CA MET A 133 3.51 11.33 -4.42
C MET A 133 3.80 10.27 -3.36
N MET A 134 4.50 9.19 -3.73
CA MET A 134 4.69 8.06 -2.82
C MET A 134 5.99 7.32 -3.13
N ILE A 135 6.67 6.87 -2.09
CA ILE A 135 7.70 5.83 -2.16
C ILE A 135 7.12 4.59 -1.50
N SER A 136 6.98 3.50 -2.25
CA SER A 136 6.57 2.22 -1.69
C SER A 136 7.80 1.41 -1.30
N GLY A 137 7.71 0.64 -0.21
CA GLY A 137 8.64 -0.44 0.10
C GLY A 137 8.20 -1.79 -0.46
N THR A 138 6.94 -1.92 -0.90
CA THR A 138 6.40 -3.20 -1.36
C THR A 138 6.45 -3.33 -2.88
N SER A 139 6.92 -4.48 -3.35
CA SER A 139 6.96 -4.82 -4.77
C SER A 139 6.35 -6.18 -5.05
N TYR A 140 5.21 -6.17 -5.76
CA TYR A 140 4.52 -7.37 -6.21
C TYR A 140 5.09 -7.94 -7.52
N LEU A 141 6.37 -7.67 -7.83
CA LEU A 141 7.10 -8.36 -8.90
C LEU A 141 7.63 -9.74 -8.46
N PHE A 142 7.51 -10.07 -7.17
CA PHE A 142 7.95 -11.35 -6.58
C PHE A 142 9.44 -11.65 -6.82
N ASN A 143 10.27 -10.60 -6.92
CA ASN A 143 11.70 -10.69 -7.19
C ASN A 143 12.05 -11.47 -8.48
N LYS A 144 11.15 -11.50 -9.46
CA LYS A 144 11.33 -12.20 -10.75
C LYS A 144 11.96 -11.34 -11.85
N GLU A 145 12.01 -10.02 -11.62
CA GLU A 145 12.54 -9.06 -12.59
C GLU A 145 13.90 -8.53 -12.14
N THR A 146 14.74 -8.20 -13.12
CA THR A 146 16.05 -7.56 -12.91
C THR A 146 16.10 -6.23 -13.63
N SER A 147 16.93 -5.32 -13.13
CA SER A 147 17.16 -4.01 -13.72
C SER A 147 18.51 -3.47 -13.26
N PRO A 148 19.19 -2.63 -14.07
CA PRO A 148 20.32 -1.85 -13.58
C PRO A 148 19.91 -0.81 -12.51
N TYR A 149 18.62 -0.46 -12.42
CA TYR A 149 18.09 0.52 -11.47
C TYR A 149 17.46 -0.17 -10.25
N ASN A 150 17.50 0.49 -9.10
CA ASN A 150 16.93 -0.09 -7.87
C ASN A 150 15.41 0.08 -7.77
N TYR A 151 14.81 1.00 -8.52
CA TYR A 151 13.37 1.26 -8.52
C TYR A 151 12.87 1.71 -9.90
N PHE A 152 11.55 1.73 -10.04
CA PHE A 152 10.83 2.25 -11.20
C PHE A 152 9.60 3.04 -10.76
N PHE A 153 9.00 3.80 -11.68
CA PHE A 153 7.79 4.55 -11.42
C PHE A 153 6.55 3.77 -11.85
N SER A 154 5.56 3.67 -10.97
CA SER A 154 4.31 2.97 -11.19
C SER A 154 3.09 3.83 -10.83
N ARG A 155 1.90 3.38 -11.23
CA ARG A 155 0.60 3.90 -10.75
C ARG A 155 -0.07 2.89 -9.84
N TYR A 156 0.74 2.15 -9.09
CA TYR A 156 0.28 1.24 -8.08
C TYR A 156 0.84 1.69 -6.73
N PHE A 157 -0.06 2.12 -5.85
CA PHE A 157 0.25 2.79 -4.59
C PHE A 157 0.23 1.76 -3.45
N ALA A 158 1.26 0.91 -3.36
CA ALA A 158 1.32 -0.16 -2.36
C ALA A 158 1.72 0.39 -0.98
N ILE A 159 0.78 0.34 -0.04
CA ILE A 159 0.86 1.02 1.27
C ILE A 159 1.52 0.21 2.39
N TRP A 160 1.89 -1.05 2.16
CA TRP A 160 2.65 -1.81 3.16
C TRP A 160 4.08 -1.30 3.19
N GLY A 161 4.41 -0.55 4.24
CA GLY A 161 5.66 0.18 4.42
C GLY A 161 5.93 1.15 3.27
N TRP A 162 5.80 2.45 3.54
CA TRP A 162 5.89 3.47 2.52
C TRP A 162 6.40 4.78 3.11
N ALA A 163 6.69 5.74 2.25
CA ALA A 163 7.05 7.09 2.63
C ALA A 163 6.37 8.10 1.70
N THR A 164 6.14 9.30 2.22
CA THR A 164 5.56 10.41 1.45
C THR A 164 5.96 11.75 2.06
N TRP A 165 5.47 12.82 1.45
CA TRP A 165 5.67 14.20 1.86
C TRP A 165 4.36 14.80 2.32
N LYS A 166 4.42 15.76 3.26
CA LYS A 166 3.29 16.61 3.64
C LYS A 166 2.65 17.28 2.43
N ARG A 167 3.47 17.73 1.45
CA ARG A 167 2.97 18.32 0.19
C ARG A 167 2.08 17.37 -0.65
N ALA A 168 2.25 16.06 -0.51
CA ALA A 168 1.43 15.07 -1.19
C ALA A 168 0.23 14.68 -0.31
N TRP A 169 0.47 14.46 0.99
CA TRP A 169 -0.59 14.10 1.94
C TRP A 169 -1.64 15.19 2.14
N LYS A 170 -1.29 16.48 2.06
CA LYS A 170 -2.25 17.61 2.12
C LYS A 170 -3.36 17.54 1.07
N LYS A 171 -3.19 16.75 0.01
CA LYS A 171 -4.18 16.53 -1.06
C LYS A 171 -5.17 15.42 -0.72
N PHE A 172 -4.94 14.67 0.37
CA PHE A 172 -5.77 13.56 0.81
C PHE A 172 -7.12 14.07 1.31
N ASP A 173 -8.18 13.40 0.85
CA ASP A 173 -9.53 13.59 1.39
C ASP A 173 -10.13 12.21 1.68
N PHE A 174 -10.42 11.98 2.96
CA PHE A 174 -10.97 10.72 3.45
C PHE A 174 -12.33 10.36 2.81
N TYR A 175 -13.12 11.34 2.37
CA TYR A 175 -14.48 11.16 1.86
C TYR A 175 -14.58 11.14 0.34
N ILE A 176 -13.47 11.45 -0.36
CA ILE A 176 -13.39 11.51 -1.83
C ILE A 176 -14.61 12.22 -2.47
N PRO A 177 -14.96 13.44 -2.01
CA PRO A 177 -16.27 14.05 -2.23
C PRO A 177 -16.65 14.11 -3.70
N ASP A 178 -15.68 14.46 -4.56
CA ASP A 178 -15.82 14.64 -6.00
C ASP A 178 -15.98 13.35 -6.79
N TRP A 179 -15.85 12.15 -6.18
CA TRP A 179 -15.90 10.91 -6.95
C TRP A 179 -17.19 10.79 -7.77
N ARG A 180 -18.35 11.25 -7.26
CA ARG A 180 -19.61 11.25 -8.04
C ARG A 180 -19.53 12.06 -9.33
N ILE A 181 -18.79 13.16 -9.32
CA ILE A 181 -18.59 14.06 -10.47
C ILE A 181 -17.48 13.51 -11.38
N LYS A 182 -16.38 13.03 -10.78
CA LYS A 182 -15.20 12.49 -11.49
C LYS A 182 -15.42 11.09 -12.08
N LYS A 183 -16.49 10.38 -11.68
CA LYS A 183 -16.95 9.11 -12.25
C LYS A 183 -17.56 9.30 -13.64
N HIS A 184 -16.82 9.94 -14.53
CA HIS A 184 -17.09 9.89 -15.94
C HIS A 184 -16.55 8.55 -16.49
N PRO A 185 -17.29 7.78 -17.31
CA PRO A 185 -16.85 6.46 -17.80
C PRO A 185 -15.47 6.44 -18.46
N ARG A 186 -15.01 7.60 -18.95
CA ARG A 186 -13.71 7.75 -19.61
C ARG A 186 -12.55 8.18 -18.69
N SER A 187 -12.80 8.74 -17.49
CA SER A 187 -11.75 9.40 -16.70
C SER A 187 -10.61 8.44 -16.31
N LEU A 188 -10.94 7.36 -15.61
CA LEU A 188 -9.96 6.32 -15.23
C LEU A 188 -9.45 5.53 -16.45
N PHE A 189 -10.27 5.35 -17.49
CA PHE A 189 -9.83 4.65 -18.70
C PHE A 189 -8.75 5.43 -19.44
N ILE A 190 -8.79 6.76 -19.48
CA ILE A 190 -7.74 7.60 -20.07
C ILE A 190 -6.41 7.41 -19.30
N ILE A 191 -6.48 7.30 -17.97
CA ILE A 191 -5.30 7.15 -17.10
C ILE A 191 -4.64 5.78 -17.27
N PHE A 192 -5.44 4.70 -17.24
CA PHE A 192 -4.92 3.33 -17.22
C PHE A 192 -4.87 2.64 -18.58
N LYS A 193 -5.69 3.09 -19.54
CA LYS A 193 -5.90 2.46 -20.87
C LYS A 193 -6.14 0.94 -20.76
N ASN A 194 -6.76 0.51 -19.66
CA ASN A 194 -7.02 -0.89 -19.34
C ASN A 194 -8.36 -1.01 -18.61
N ILE A 195 -9.29 -1.77 -19.19
CA ILE A 195 -10.66 -1.88 -18.68
C ILE A 195 -10.75 -2.64 -17.34
N GLN A 196 -9.87 -3.61 -17.09
CA GLN A 196 -9.90 -4.40 -15.86
C GLN A 196 -9.40 -3.56 -14.68
N ILE A 197 -8.30 -2.82 -14.87
CA ILE A 197 -7.79 -1.86 -13.87
C ILE A 197 -8.80 -0.74 -13.62
N THR A 198 -9.43 -0.24 -14.68
CA THR A 198 -10.50 0.77 -14.57
C THR A 198 -11.66 0.26 -13.72
N LYS A 199 -12.16 -0.95 -14.00
CA LYS A 199 -13.25 -1.57 -13.22
C LYS A 199 -12.86 -1.81 -11.77
N PHE A 200 -11.64 -2.24 -11.51
CA PHE A 200 -11.10 -2.43 -10.17
C PHE A 200 -11.19 -1.14 -9.35
N TRP A 201 -10.59 -0.05 -9.82
CA TRP A 201 -10.60 1.22 -9.10
C TRP A 201 -12.01 1.81 -8.97
N THR A 202 -12.81 1.80 -10.05
CA THR A 202 -14.21 2.27 -10.00
C THR A 202 -15.00 1.54 -8.92
N ASN A 203 -14.85 0.21 -8.81
CA ASN A 203 -15.57 -0.60 -7.82
C ASN A 203 -15.16 -0.24 -6.38
N TYR A 204 -13.89 0.00 -6.11
CA TYR A 204 -13.43 0.38 -4.77
C TYR A 204 -13.86 1.81 -4.41
N PHE A 205 -13.76 2.77 -5.33
CA PHE A 205 -14.23 4.14 -5.08
C PHE A 205 -15.75 4.21 -4.89
N ASP A 206 -16.52 3.40 -5.62
CA ASP A 206 -17.96 3.26 -5.39
C ASP A 206 -18.27 2.68 -4.01
N GLN A 207 -17.51 1.70 -3.52
CA GLN A 207 -17.71 1.15 -2.19
C GLN A 207 -17.40 2.17 -1.09
N ILE A 208 -16.30 2.94 -1.21
CA ILE A 208 -16.00 4.04 -0.28
C ILE A 208 -17.15 5.06 -0.29
N LYS A 209 -17.57 5.54 -1.47
CA LYS A 209 -18.62 6.58 -1.56
C LYS A 209 -19.97 6.13 -1.02
N ASN A 210 -20.28 4.83 -1.15
CA ASN A 210 -21.50 4.24 -0.63
C ASN A 210 -21.35 3.75 0.82
N LYS A 211 -20.26 4.09 1.51
CA LYS A 211 -19.96 3.69 2.91
C LYS A 211 -19.96 2.18 3.14
N LYS A 212 -19.67 1.39 2.08
CA LYS A 212 -19.59 -0.08 2.13
C LYS A 212 -18.20 -0.60 2.47
N LEU A 213 -17.21 0.28 2.44
CA LEU A 213 -15.82 -0.03 2.74
C LEU A 213 -15.26 1.08 3.62
N ASN A 214 -14.59 0.69 4.71
CA ASN A 214 -13.83 1.57 5.56
C ASN A 214 -12.34 1.25 5.41
N ALA A 215 -11.72 1.87 4.42
CA ALA A 215 -10.28 1.80 4.16
C ALA A 215 -9.75 3.23 4.09
N TRP A 216 -8.45 3.44 4.30
CA TRP A 216 -7.78 4.73 4.03
C TRP A 216 -6.92 4.65 2.77
N SER A 217 -6.36 3.47 2.50
CA SER A 217 -5.45 3.18 1.39
C SER A 217 -6.10 3.35 0.01
N ILE A 218 -7.40 3.05 -0.11
CA ILE A 218 -8.15 3.27 -1.34
C ILE A 218 -8.29 4.77 -1.63
N GLN A 219 -8.56 5.60 -0.62
CA GLN A 219 -8.65 7.06 -0.76
C GLN A 219 -7.29 7.68 -1.03
N TRP A 220 -6.22 7.11 -0.48
CA TRP A 220 -4.86 7.53 -0.85
C TRP A 220 -4.57 7.22 -2.32
N GLY A 221 -4.94 6.02 -2.79
CA GLY A 221 -4.88 5.65 -4.21
C GLY A 221 -5.70 6.61 -5.09
N TYR A 222 -6.94 6.93 -4.69
CA TYR A 222 -7.77 7.94 -5.35
C TYR A 222 -7.03 9.28 -5.47
N THR A 223 -6.50 9.77 -4.35
CA THR A 223 -5.79 11.04 -4.26
C THR A 223 -4.62 11.08 -5.24
N CYS A 224 -3.78 10.04 -5.24
CA CYS A 224 -2.64 9.98 -6.15
C CYS A 224 -3.07 9.89 -7.61
N ILE A 225 -4.08 9.06 -7.94
CA ILE A 225 -4.57 8.87 -9.31
C ILE A 225 -5.09 10.18 -9.90
N PHE A 226 -5.92 10.91 -9.14
CA PHE A 226 -6.54 12.15 -9.62
C PHE A 226 -5.64 13.37 -9.56
N ASN A 227 -4.48 13.26 -8.90
CA ASN A 227 -3.40 14.24 -8.97
C ASN A 227 -2.30 13.84 -9.98
N HIS A 228 -2.56 12.83 -10.83
CA HIS A 228 -1.61 12.30 -11.82
C HIS A 228 -0.27 11.81 -11.26
N GLY A 229 -0.22 11.55 -9.94
CA GLY A 229 0.99 11.16 -9.23
C GLY A 229 1.52 9.79 -9.65
N LEU A 230 2.82 9.62 -9.43
CA LEU A 230 3.54 8.37 -9.55
C LEU A 230 4.00 7.90 -8.18
N ALA A 231 4.05 6.59 -8.02
CA ALA A 231 4.74 5.93 -6.92
C ALA A 231 6.11 5.45 -7.39
N ILE A 232 7.12 5.63 -6.55
CA ILE A 232 8.38 4.90 -6.66
C ILE A 232 8.13 3.49 -6.10
N THR A 233 8.49 2.46 -6.88
CA THR A 233 8.36 1.06 -6.50
C THR A 233 9.71 0.37 -6.65
N PRO A 234 10.22 -0.33 -5.62
CA PRO A 234 11.51 -0.99 -5.71
C PRO A 234 11.41 -2.22 -6.62
N PHE A 235 12.50 -2.57 -7.28
CA PHE A 235 12.56 -3.80 -8.09
C PHE A 235 12.46 -5.05 -7.22
N HIS A 236 13.00 -4.98 -6.02
CA HIS A 236 12.91 -6.03 -5.02
C HIS A 236 12.04 -5.60 -3.86
N ASN A 237 11.27 -6.54 -3.32
CA ASN A 237 10.41 -6.25 -2.19
C ASN A 237 11.25 -5.90 -0.94
N LEU A 238 10.86 -4.84 -0.22
CA LEU A 238 11.54 -4.38 0.99
C LEU A 238 10.68 -4.52 2.25
N ILE A 239 9.41 -4.90 2.13
CA ILE A 239 8.49 -5.03 3.26
C ILE A 239 7.86 -6.41 3.26
N SER A 240 7.97 -7.13 4.37
CA SER A 240 7.22 -8.37 4.59
C SER A 240 6.03 -8.05 5.49
N ASN A 241 4.81 -8.03 4.92
CA ASN A 241 3.61 -7.98 5.74
C ASN A 241 3.40 -9.35 6.40
N ILE A 242 3.47 -9.39 7.73
CA ILE A 242 3.35 -10.59 8.54
C ILE A 242 1.98 -10.73 9.21
N GLY A 243 1.03 -9.84 8.89
CA GLY A 243 -0.30 -9.73 9.50
C GLY A 243 -1.26 -10.84 9.11
N ALA A 244 -0.82 -12.09 9.21
CA ALA A 244 -1.71 -13.24 9.20
C ALA A 244 -2.45 -13.27 10.55
N GLU A 245 -3.78 -13.21 10.49
CA GLU A 245 -4.74 -13.32 11.60
C GLU A 245 -5.06 -12.03 12.37
N GLY A 246 -6.29 -11.56 12.14
CA GLY A 246 -7.13 -10.94 13.17
C GLY A 246 -8.38 -11.83 13.35
N VAL A 247 -9.20 -11.54 14.36
CA VAL A 247 -10.42 -12.27 14.78
C VAL A 247 -11.51 -12.52 13.69
N HIS A 248 -11.26 -12.12 12.44
CA HIS A 248 -12.14 -12.32 11.28
C HIS A 248 -11.55 -13.20 10.17
N TYR A 249 -10.42 -13.88 10.40
CA TYR A 249 -9.77 -14.73 9.38
C TYR A 249 -10.14 -16.21 9.58
N HIS A 250 -11.04 -16.74 8.77
CA HIS A 250 -11.27 -18.19 8.70
C HIS A 250 -10.13 -18.87 7.91
N ASN A 251 -9.62 -19.98 8.48
CA ASN A 251 -8.34 -20.67 8.18
C ASN A 251 -8.10 -21.21 6.75
N ASP A 252 -8.96 -20.98 5.76
CA ASP A 252 -8.90 -21.66 4.46
C ASP A 252 -8.31 -20.85 3.29
N ASN A 253 -7.89 -19.59 3.50
CA ASN A 253 -7.32 -18.77 2.41
C ASN A 253 -6.04 -18.06 2.84
N LYS A 254 -4.86 -18.70 2.74
CA LYS A 254 -3.58 -17.98 2.90
C LYS A 254 -3.45 -16.91 1.81
N ASN A 255 -3.44 -15.63 2.19
CA ASN A 255 -3.22 -14.55 1.23
C ASN A 255 -1.78 -14.65 0.68
N PRO A 256 -1.58 -14.92 -0.63
CA PRO A 256 -0.25 -15.15 -1.21
C PRO A 256 0.63 -13.90 -1.24
N LEU A 257 0.09 -12.75 -0.84
CA LEU A 257 0.81 -11.48 -0.73
C LEU A 257 1.38 -11.25 0.68
N LEU A 258 1.06 -12.08 1.66
CA LEU A 258 1.68 -12.02 2.98
C LEU A 258 3.04 -12.74 2.97
N HIS A 259 3.91 -12.37 3.91
CA HIS A 259 5.24 -12.96 4.11
C HIS A 259 6.12 -12.97 2.85
N LEU A 260 5.98 -11.96 2.00
CA LEU A 260 6.81 -11.85 0.80
C LEU A 260 8.28 -11.67 1.21
N TYR A 261 9.14 -12.48 0.59
CA TYR A 261 10.59 -12.40 0.78
C TYR A 261 11.10 -11.00 0.46
N THR A 262 11.88 -10.43 1.38
CA THR A 262 12.56 -9.15 1.19
C THR A 262 14.00 -9.35 0.78
N LYS A 263 14.55 -8.41 0.01
CA LYS A 263 15.93 -8.48 -0.46
C LYS A 263 16.65 -7.15 -0.23
N ASN A 264 17.86 -7.22 0.30
CA ASN A 264 18.69 -6.04 0.53
C ASN A 264 19.01 -5.32 -0.79
N ILE A 265 19.02 -3.99 -0.73
CA ILE A 265 19.53 -3.11 -1.78
C ILE A 265 20.95 -2.67 -1.45
N GLN A 266 21.80 -2.56 -2.47
CA GLN A 266 23.12 -1.95 -2.36
C GLN A 266 23.04 -0.44 -2.63
N PHE A 267 23.86 0.33 -1.90
CA PHE A 267 23.93 1.79 -1.99
C PHE A 267 25.29 2.23 -2.55
N PRO A 268 25.38 3.41 -3.23
CA PRO A 268 24.28 4.36 -3.51
C PRO A 268 23.23 3.79 -4.48
N LEU A 269 22.02 4.35 -4.50
CA LEU A 269 20.99 3.85 -5.43
C LEU A 269 21.35 4.18 -6.89
N ASN A 270 21.18 3.19 -7.76
CA ASN A 270 21.14 3.37 -9.19
C ASN A 270 19.77 3.90 -9.61
N HIS A 271 19.72 5.20 -9.91
CA HIS A 271 18.50 5.88 -10.31
C HIS A 271 18.15 5.67 -11.80
N PRO A 272 16.87 5.48 -12.16
CA PRO A 272 16.42 5.62 -13.53
C PRO A 272 16.66 7.05 -14.04
N PRO A 273 17.06 7.23 -15.32
CA PRO A 273 17.45 8.53 -15.87
C PRO A 273 16.27 9.48 -16.14
N ARG A 274 15.03 8.98 -16.08
CA ARG A 274 13.82 9.76 -16.39
C ARG A 274 12.66 9.35 -15.49
N ILE A 275 11.86 10.34 -15.11
CA ILE A 275 10.62 10.15 -14.36
C ILE A 275 9.51 9.80 -15.36
N VAL A 276 9.37 8.50 -15.65
CA VAL A 276 8.37 8.00 -16.59
C VAL A 276 7.75 6.72 -16.03
N LEU A 277 6.42 6.64 -16.11
CA LEU A 277 5.67 5.42 -15.81
C LEU A 277 6.23 4.23 -16.60
N ASN A 278 6.74 3.22 -15.89
CA ASN A 278 7.14 1.97 -16.51
C ASN A 278 5.89 1.13 -16.83
N LYS A 279 5.33 1.32 -18.02
CA LYS A 279 4.07 0.67 -18.44
C LYS A 279 4.11 -0.85 -18.34
N LYS A 280 5.25 -1.48 -18.68
CA LYS A 280 5.43 -2.94 -18.64
C LYS A 280 5.35 -3.44 -17.20
N LEU A 281 6.19 -2.91 -16.32
CA LEU A 281 6.23 -3.34 -14.91
C LEU A 281 4.93 -2.98 -14.17
N ASN A 282 4.35 -1.81 -14.47
CA ASN A 282 3.05 -1.45 -13.94
C ASN A 282 1.97 -2.48 -14.30
N ALA A 283 1.88 -2.89 -15.58
CA ALA A 283 0.93 -3.94 -15.99
C ALA A 283 1.21 -5.28 -15.30
N MET A 284 2.48 -5.62 -15.05
CA MET A 284 2.87 -6.82 -14.32
C MET A 284 2.44 -6.79 -12.86
N LEU A 285 2.59 -5.65 -12.16
CA LEU A 285 2.07 -5.47 -10.79
C LEU A 285 0.57 -5.77 -10.73
N PHE A 286 -0.23 -5.12 -11.59
CA PHE A 286 -1.69 -5.37 -11.63
C PHE A 286 -2.04 -6.82 -11.98
N LYS A 287 -1.27 -7.48 -12.86
CA LYS A 287 -1.46 -8.90 -13.17
C LYS A 287 -1.17 -9.80 -11.97
N ASN A 288 -0.06 -9.55 -11.28
CA ASN A 288 0.41 -10.33 -10.14
C ASN A 288 -0.53 -10.22 -8.94
N LEU A 289 -1.21 -9.09 -8.81
CA LEU A 289 -2.29 -8.85 -7.84
C LEU A 289 -3.63 -9.49 -8.24
N GLY A 290 -3.68 -10.23 -9.35
CA GLY A 290 -4.91 -10.85 -9.85
C GLY A 290 -5.90 -9.88 -10.49
N ILE A 291 -5.59 -8.58 -10.57
CA ILE A 291 -6.50 -7.54 -11.07
C ILE A 291 -6.76 -7.73 -12.57
N THR A 292 -5.72 -8.06 -13.33
CA THR A 292 -5.82 -8.27 -14.79
C THR A 292 -5.71 -9.74 -15.23
N SER A 293 -5.90 -10.69 -14.31
CA SER A 293 -5.74 -12.13 -14.60
C SER A 293 -6.90 -12.69 -15.43
N SER A 294 -6.60 -13.65 -16.32
CA SER A 294 -7.55 -14.29 -17.24
C SER A 294 -8.69 -15.04 -16.55
N LYS A 295 -8.54 -15.41 -15.27
CA LYS A 295 -9.65 -15.96 -14.45
C LYS A 295 -10.84 -15.00 -14.38
N ASN A 296 -10.61 -13.69 -14.35
CA ASN A 296 -11.67 -12.67 -14.35
C ASN A 296 -12.36 -12.53 -15.71
N ILE A 297 -11.64 -12.79 -16.80
CA ILE A 297 -12.19 -12.84 -18.17
C ILE A 297 -13.11 -14.06 -18.32
N LEU A 298 -12.71 -15.24 -17.81
CA LEU A 298 -13.54 -16.45 -17.80
C LEU A 298 -14.81 -16.29 -16.95
N LEU A 299 -14.74 -15.63 -15.79
CA LEU A 299 -15.91 -15.29 -14.98
C LEU A 299 -16.87 -14.32 -15.71
N SER A 300 -16.32 -13.36 -16.44
CA SER A 300 -17.08 -12.41 -17.25
C SER A 300 -17.75 -13.09 -18.46
N ILE A 301 -17.07 -14.03 -19.11
CA ILE A 301 -17.60 -14.86 -20.21
C ILE A 301 -18.68 -15.80 -19.69
N LYS A 302 -18.48 -16.44 -18.53
CA LYS A 302 -19.51 -17.26 -17.88
C LYS A 302 -20.76 -16.42 -17.59
N LYS A 303 -20.64 -15.23 -17.00
CA LYS A 303 -21.78 -14.31 -16.83
C LYS A 303 -22.50 -13.97 -18.15
N LEU A 304 -21.76 -13.82 -19.26
CA LEU A 304 -22.33 -13.59 -20.59
C LEU A 304 -23.07 -14.84 -21.14
N LEU A 305 -22.61 -16.04 -20.80
CA LEU A 305 -23.22 -17.32 -21.19
C LEU A 305 -24.51 -17.63 -20.41
N TYR A 306 -24.71 -17.01 -19.25
CA TYR A 306 -25.90 -17.15 -18.38
C TYR A 306 -26.89 -15.97 -18.46
N LEU A 307 -26.73 -15.05 -19.42
CA LEU A 307 -27.76 -14.02 -19.68
C LEU A 307 -29.05 -14.68 -20.22
N PRO A 308 -30.24 -14.31 -19.70
CA PRO A 308 -31.51 -14.88 -20.13
C PRO A 308 -31.73 -14.65 -21.63
N LYS A 309 -32.27 -15.67 -22.33
CA LYS A 309 -32.45 -15.81 -23.79
C LYS A 309 -33.19 -14.67 -24.53
N LYS A 310 -33.55 -13.56 -23.87
CA LYS A 310 -34.36 -12.47 -24.47
C LYS A 310 -33.57 -11.46 -25.31
N ILE A 311 -32.26 -11.63 -25.52
CA ILE A 311 -31.48 -10.75 -26.43
C ILE A 311 -30.93 -11.58 -27.60
N GLY A 312 -31.61 -11.48 -28.74
CA GLY A 312 -31.10 -11.72 -30.10
C GLY A 312 -30.27 -12.99 -30.34
N PHE A 313 -30.95 -14.08 -30.72
CA PHE A 313 -30.39 -15.40 -31.01
C PHE A 313 -29.19 -15.42 -31.97
N ARG A 314 -29.06 -14.43 -32.87
CA ARG A 314 -28.02 -14.39 -33.92
C ARG A 314 -26.64 -13.91 -33.43
N LEU A 315 -26.56 -13.03 -32.42
CA LEU A 315 -25.27 -12.48 -31.95
C LEU A 315 -24.59 -13.42 -30.96
N VAL A 316 -25.37 -14.03 -30.07
CA VAL A 316 -24.88 -14.99 -29.05
C VAL A 316 -24.33 -16.27 -29.71
N HIS A 317 -24.92 -16.74 -30.81
CA HIS A 317 -24.46 -17.94 -31.50
C HIS A 317 -23.11 -17.73 -32.22
N LYS A 318 -22.90 -16.57 -32.85
CA LYS A 318 -21.62 -16.20 -33.48
C LYS A 318 -20.48 -16.09 -32.46
N ILE A 319 -20.78 -15.54 -31.27
CA ILE A 319 -19.82 -15.39 -30.16
C ILE A 319 -19.50 -16.75 -29.54
N LYS A 320 -20.48 -17.62 -29.30
CA LYS A 320 -20.26 -18.99 -28.81
C LYS A 320 -19.39 -19.83 -29.75
N LYS A 321 -19.60 -19.74 -31.07
CA LYS A 321 -18.82 -20.50 -32.06
C LYS A 321 -17.35 -20.05 -32.12
N LYS A 322 -17.07 -18.75 -31.98
CA LYS A 322 -15.69 -18.21 -31.90
C LYS A 322 -15.00 -18.53 -30.56
N LEU A 323 -15.74 -18.55 -29.45
CA LEU A 323 -15.21 -18.90 -28.13
C LEU A 323 -14.89 -20.38 -27.99
N PHE A 324 -15.71 -21.27 -28.55
CA PHE A 324 -15.46 -22.70 -28.55
C PHE A 324 -14.19 -23.06 -29.35
N TYR A 325 -13.93 -22.36 -30.45
CA TYR A 325 -12.69 -22.51 -31.23
C TYR A 325 -11.43 -22.09 -30.45
N TYR A 326 -11.52 -21.08 -29.57
CA TYR A 326 -10.39 -20.59 -28.77
C TYR A 326 -10.10 -21.43 -27.53
N ILE A 327 -11.09 -22.17 -27.01
CA ILE A 327 -10.97 -23.01 -25.82
C ILE A 327 -10.33 -24.37 -26.16
N ASN A 328 -10.57 -24.90 -27.37
CA ASN A 328 -10.12 -26.25 -27.77
C ASN A 328 -8.78 -26.27 -28.55
N LYS A 329 -8.03 -25.17 -28.55
CA LYS A 329 -6.73 -25.07 -29.25
C LYS A 329 -5.55 -24.83 -28.29
N LYS A 330 -5.70 -25.22 -27.02
CA LYS A 330 -4.61 -25.23 -26.04
C LYS A 330 -4.31 -26.65 -25.60
#